data_AF-A0A0Q8IIA6-F1
#
_entry.id   AF-A0A0Q8IIA6-F1
#
_cell.length_a   1.000
_cell.length_b   1.000
_cell.length_c   1.000
_cell.angle_alpha   90.00
_cell.angle_beta   90.00
_cell.angle_gamma   90.00
#
_symmetry.space_group_name_H-M   'P 1'
#
loop_
_entity.id
_entity.type
_entity.pdbx_description
1 polymer ?
#
loop_
_entity_poly.entity_id
_entity_poly.type
_entity_poly.pdbx_seq_one_letter_code
_entity_poly.pdbx_strand_id
1 'polypeptide(L)' 'MTFKYSVTLPISGGNKLSRFKDWADQHVPDVRYSLPPQTPIKTETMTVRLASLEERQRMLQAFARSSQM' A
#
# COMPACT_ATOMS: atom_id res chain seq x y z
N MET A 1 -15.34 -5.30 -9.10
CA MET A 1 -14.17 -5.90 -8.43
C MET A 1 -14.25 -5.56 -6.95
N THR A 2 -14.35 -6.56 -6.08
CA THR A 2 -14.56 -6.35 -4.64
C THR A 2 -13.22 -6.48 -3.93
N PHE A 3 -12.72 -5.38 -3.38
CA PHE A 3 -11.52 -5.43 -2.54
C PHE A 3 -11.90 -5.98 -1.17
N LYS A 4 -11.71 -7.29 -0.96
CA LYS A 4 -12.07 -7.99 0.29
C LYS A 4 -10.96 -7.93 1.34
N TYR A 5 -9.73 -7.66 0.92
CA TYR A 5 -8.56 -7.68 1.79
C TYR A 5 -8.06 -6.26 2.02
N SER A 6 -7.44 -6.04 3.17
CA SER A 6 -6.76 -4.79 3.48
C SER A 6 -5.43 -5.07 4.18
N VAL A 7 -4.48 -4.16 3.97
CA VAL A 7 -3.22 -4.11 4.69
C VAL A 7 -3.00 -2.70 5.21
N THR A 8 -2.53 -2.60 6.44
CA THR A 8 -2.15 -1.32 7.04
C THR A 8 -0.63 -1.26 7.02
N LEU A 9 -0.09 -0.32 6.26
CA LEU A 9 1.35 -0.12 6.12
C LEU A 9 1.76 1.14 6.88
N PRO A 10 2.87 1.13 7.64
CA PRO A 10 3.42 2.34 8.23
C PRO A 10 3.95 3.24 7.11
N ILE A 11 3.45 4.47 7.05
CA ILE A 11 3.89 5.48 6.09
C ILE A 11 3.73 6.87 6.70
N SER A 12 4.85 7.59 6.79
CA SER A 12 4.92 8.90 7.44
C SER A 12 5.30 9.99 6.43
N GLY A 13 5.01 11.26 6.78
CA GLY A 13 5.35 12.42 5.95
C GLY A 13 4.26 12.85 4.95
N GLY A 14 4.53 13.88 4.15
CA GLY A 14 3.60 14.36 3.10
C GLY A 14 3.56 13.45 1.87
N ASN A 15 2.56 13.63 0.99
CA ASN A 15 2.46 12.94 -0.31
C ASN A 15 2.47 11.39 -0.25
N LYS A 16 1.98 10.81 0.86
CA LYS A 16 1.96 9.36 1.13
C LYS A 16 1.36 8.54 -0.01
N LEU A 17 0.22 9.00 -0.57
CA LEU A 17 -0.47 8.33 -1.66
C LEU A 17 0.39 8.27 -2.94
N SER A 18 1.06 9.38 -3.29
CA SER A 18 1.94 9.41 -4.47
C SER A 18 3.17 8.54 -4.25
N ARG A 19 3.86 8.68 -3.11
CA ARG A 19 5.02 7.84 -2.77
C ARG A 19 4.70 6.36 -2.80
N PHE A 20 3.54 5.98 -2.25
CA PHE A 20 3.11 4.60 -2.29
C PHE A 20 2.85 4.13 -3.72
N LYS A 21 2.25 4.95 -4.59
CA LYS A 21 2.07 4.60 -6.01
C LYS A 21 3.41 4.40 -6.69
N ASP A 22 4.35 5.34 -6.54
CA ASP A 22 5.70 5.23 -7.10
C ASP A 22 6.42 3.96 -6.62
N TRP A 23 6.30 3.64 -5.34
CA TRP A 23 6.89 2.42 -4.79
C TRP A 23 6.20 1.16 -5.31
N ALA A 24 4.87 1.16 -5.37
CA ALA A 24 4.10 0.03 -5.84
C ALA A 24 4.38 -0.25 -7.31
N ASP A 25 4.55 0.78 -8.14
CA ASP A 25 4.97 0.65 -9.53
C ASP A 25 6.35 -0.01 -9.66
N GLN A 26 7.29 0.35 -8.76
CA GLN A 26 8.65 -0.21 -8.77
C GLN A 26 8.76 -1.63 -8.20
N HIS A 27 7.97 -1.97 -7.17
CA HIS A 27 8.14 -3.22 -6.42
C HIS A 27 7.05 -4.26 -6.71
N VAL A 28 5.84 -3.80 -7.03
CA VAL A 28 4.64 -4.63 -7.21
C VAL A 28 3.75 -4.12 -8.36
N PRO A 29 4.28 -3.94 -9.60
CA PRO A 29 3.52 -3.38 -10.72
C PRO A 29 2.29 -4.21 -11.11
N ASP A 30 2.30 -5.51 -10.80
CA ASP A 30 1.23 -6.46 -11.14
C ASP A 30 0.16 -6.60 -10.04
N VAL A 31 0.28 -5.88 -8.91
CA VAL A 31 -0.67 -5.97 -7.79
C VAL A 31 -1.81 -4.98 -7.99
N ARG A 32 -3.06 -5.46 -7.98
CA ARG A 32 -4.24 -4.59 -8.00
C ARG A 32 -4.58 -4.15 -6.58
N TYR A 33 -4.43 -2.85 -6.35
CA TYR A 33 -4.75 -2.24 -5.07
C TYR A 33 -5.71 -1.06 -5.23
N SER A 34 -6.40 -0.74 -4.14
CA SER A 34 -7.26 0.43 -4.01
C SER A 34 -6.82 1.24 -2.81
N LEU A 35 -6.48 2.50 -3.07
CA LEU A 35 -6.06 3.44 -2.05
C LEU A 35 -7.26 4.14 -1.41
N PRO A 36 -7.14 4.56 -0.15
CA PRO A 36 -8.15 5.38 0.49
C PRO A 36 -8.21 6.74 -0.23
N PRO A 37 -9.41 7.34 -0.37
CA PRO A 37 -9.57 8.60 -1.09
C PRO A 37 -8.84 9.76 -0.41
N GLN A 38 -8.74 9.73 0.93
CA GLN A 38 -7.92 10.66 1.71
C GLN A 38 -7.27 9.92 2.88
N THR A 39 -6.01 10.25 3.14
CA THR A 39 -5.29 9.88 4.36
C THR A 39 -4.91 11.16 5.09
N PRO A 40 -5.28 11.33 6.37
CA PRO A 40 -4.86 12.50 7.12
C PRO A 40 -3.33 12.60 7.19
N ILE A 41 -2.82 13.83 7.14
CA ILE A 41 -1.37 14.09 7.19
C ILE A 41 -0.76 13.56 8.50
N LYS A 42 -1.51 13.60 9.60
CA LYS A 42 -1.10 13.12 10.92
C LYS A 42 -1.04 11.59 11.06
N THR A 43 -1.62 10.82 10.14
CA THR A 43 -1.74 9.36 10.31
C THR A 43 -0.46 8.65 9.86
N GLU A 44 0.28 8.02 10.76
CA GLU A 44 1.53 7.31 10.42
C GLU A 44 1.30 5.96 9.73
N THR A 45 0.06 5.68 9.35
CA THR A 45 -0.35 4.44 8.70
C THR A 45 -1.30 4.73 7.54
N MET A 46 -1.24 3.86 6.54
CA MET A 46 -2.15 3.89 5.39
C MET A 46 -2.72 2.50 5.15
N THR A 47 -4.05 2.45 5.06
CA THR A 47 -4.78 1.22 4.78
C THR A 47 -5.01 1.08 3.29
N VAL A 48 -4.37 0.09 2.67
CA VAL A 48 -4.53 -0.22 1.26
C VAL A 48 -5.44 -1.44 1.12
N ARG A 49 -6.43 -1.35 0.23
CA ARG A 49 -7.36 -2.45 -0.07
C ARG A 49 -6.87 -3.26 -1.25
N LEU A 50 -7.10 -4.57 -1.23
CA LEU A 50 -6.58 -5.54 -2.18
C LEU A 50 -7.68 -6.51 -2.62
N ALA A 51 -7.56 -7.02 -3.85
CA ALA A 51 -8.59 -7.89 -4.44
C ALA A 51 -8.45 -9.35 -3.96
N SER A 52 -7.22 -9.78 -3.66
CA SER A 52 -6.91 -11.17 -3.29
C SER A 52 -5.94 -11.31 -2.10
N LEU A 53 -5.91 -12.52 -1.53
CA LEU A 53 -4.95 -12.88 -0.48
C LEU A 53 -3.50 -12.94 -1.02
N GLU A 54 -3.33 -13.39 -2.26
CA GLU A 54 -2.02 -13.47 -2.91
C GLU A 54 -1.39 -12.08 -3.09
N GLU A 55 -2.18 -11.11 -3.56
CA GLU A 55 -1.76 -9.71 -3.64
C GLU A 55 -1.37 -9.15 -2.26
N ARG A 56 -2.11 -9.55 -1.21
CA ARG A 56 -1.78 -9.17 0.17
C ARG A 56 -0.43 -9.72 0.60
N GLN A 57 -0.13 -10.98 0.30
CA GLN A 57 1.16 -11.56 0.63
C GLN A 57 2.28 -10.91 -0.17
N ARG A 58 2.09 -10.67 -1.48
CA ARG A 58 3.08 -9.98 -2.33
C ARG A 58 3.38 -8.58 -1.80
N MET A 59 2.34 -7.83 -1.42
CA MET A 59 2.52 -6.48 -0.88
C MET A 59 3.28 -6.47 0.44
N LEU A 60 2.93 -7.37 1.37
CA LEU A 60 3.64 -7.50 2.65
C LEU A 60 5.08 -7.95 2.47
N GLN A 61 5.34 -8.89 1.55
CA GLN A 61 6.70 -9.36 1.24
C GLN A 61 7.54 -8.27 0.59
N ALA A 62 6.99 -7.56 -0.40
CA ALA A 62 7.65 -6.44 -1.04
C ALA A 62 7.98 -5.34 -0.02
N PHE A 63 7.02 -5.01 0.84
CA PHE A 63 7.20 -4.00 1.88
C PHE A 63 8.27 -4.41 2.91
N ALA A 64 8.25 -5.67 3.36
CA ALA A 64 9.29 -6.20 4.25
C ALA A 64 10.67 -6.23 3.60
N ARG A 65 10.75 -6.50 2.29
CA ARG A 65 12.01 -6.43 1.55
C ARG A 65 12.52 -5.00 1.38
N SER A 66 11.61 -4.04 1.26
CA SER A 66 11.91 -2.62 1.05
C SER A 66 11.81 -1.80 2.34
N SER A 67 12.17 -2.37 3.51
CA SER A 67 11.88 -1.89 4.88
C SER A 67 12.34 -0.45 5.26
N GLN A 68 12.58 0.46 4.32
CA GLN A 68 12.68 1.90 4.54
C GLN A 68 11.93 2.66 3.45
N MET A 69 10.71 3.11 3.77
CA MET A 69 10.00 4.19 3.05
C MET A 69 9.59 5.30 4.01
#